data_AF-A0A1I7HUG0-F1
#
_entry.id   AF-A0A1I7HUG0-F1
#
_cell.length_a   1.000
_cell.length_b   1.000
_cell.length_c   1.000
_cell.angle_alpha   90.00
_cell.angle_beta   90.00
_cell.angle_gamma   90.00
#
_symmetry.space_group_name_H-M   'P 1'
#
loop_
_entity.id
_entity.type
_entity.pdbx_description
1 polymer ?
#
loop_
_entity_poly.entity_id
_entity_poly.type
_entity_poly.pdbx_seq_one_letter_code
_entity_poly.pdbx_strand_id
1 'polypeptide(L)' 'MILLFGWLLMTAVVAALAFAYTSQRRRERVRRQGAVPHGFVRTDEVNIDPTTGVRQRVWYNPYTGERYYETLDE' A
#
# COMPACT_ATOMS: atom_id res chain seq x y z
N MET A 1 40.71 17.28 6.68
CA MET A 1 39.43 18.03 6.68
C MET A 1 38.66 17.85 5.37
N ILE A 2 39.22 18.15 4.19
CA ILE A 2 38.50 18.05 2.90
C ILE A 2 37.99 16.64 2.60
N LEU A 3 38.81 15.61 2.83
CA LEU A 3 38.41 14.20 2.62
C LEU A 3 37.30 13.74 3.57
N LEU A 4 37.29 14.23 4.81
CA LEU A 4 36.23 13.94 5.79
C LEU A 4 34.91 14.61 5.39
N PHE A 5 34.96 15.84 4.89
CA PHE A 5 33.80 16.54 4.33
C PHE A 5 33.25 15.85 3.09
N GLY A 6 34.12 15.39 2.18
CA GLY A 6 33.71 14.63 1.00
C GLY A 6 33.02 13.31 1.37
N TRP A 7 33.56 12.58 2.34
CA TRP A 7 32.96 11.34 2.83
C TRP A 7 31.62 11.58 3.54
N LEU A 8 31.52 12.63 4.34
CA LEU A 8 30.28 13.02 5.02
C LEU A 8 29.20 13.46 4.02
N LEU A 9 29.58 14.21 2.97
CA LEU A 9 28.67 14.58 1.90
C LEU A 9 28.16 13.36 1.13
N MET A 10 29.06 12.42 0.80
CA MET A 10 28.70 11.21 0.07
C MET A 10 27.75 10.31 0.86
N THR A 11 28.02 10.13 2.16
CA THR A 11 27.13 9.35 3.04
C THR A 11 25.76 10.02 3.21
N ALA A 12 25.71 11.35 3.35
CA ALA A 12 24.46 12.09 3.42
C ALA A 12 23.61 11.95 2.14
N VAL A 13 24.24 12.00 0.97
CA VAL A 13 23.55 11.79 -0.32
C VAL A 13 22.98 10.38 -0.42
N VAL A 14 23.76 9.35 -0.08
CA VAL A 14 23.30 7.96 -0.10
C VAL A 14 22.15 7.74 0.89
N ALA A 15 22.24 8.31 2.10
CA ALA A 15 21.17 8.24 3.10
C ALA A 15 19.89 8.92 2.62
N ALA A 16 20.00 10.09 1.99
CA ALA A 16 18.85 10.81 1.43
C ALA A 16 18.16 10.02 0.32
N LEU A 17 18.93 9.39 -0.58
CA LEU A 17 18.40 8.55 -1.65
C LEU A 17 17.72 7.29 -1.10
N ALA A 18 18.33 6.61 -0.12
CA ALA A 18 17.74 5.46 0.54
C ALA A 18 16.44 5.83 1.28
N PHE A 19 16.41 6.99 1.95
CA PHE A 19 15.21 7.49 2.61
C PHE A 19 14.10 7.83 1.61
N ALA A 20 14.43 8.50 0.50
CA ALA A 20 13.46 8.81 -0.55
C ALA A 20 12.85 7.52 -1.16
N TYR A 21 13.70 6.54 -1.49
CA TYR A 21 13.27 5.26 -2.04
C TYR A 21 12.36 4.48 -1.07
N THR A 22 12.77 4.36 0.20
CA THR A 22 11.98 3.65 1.22
C THR A 22 10.64 4.36 1.51
N SER A 23 10.63 5.68 1.52
CA SER A 23 9.42 6.50 1.68
C SER A 23 8.45 6.32 0.51
N GLN A 24 8.94 6.37 -0.74
CA GLN A 24 8.12 6.10 -1.92
C GLN A 24 7.56 4.67 -1.92
N ARG A 25 8.40 3.68 -1.63
CA ARG A 25 7.98 2.28 -1.57
C ARG A 25 6.94 2.02 -0.48
N ARG A 26 7.06 2.70 0.68
CA ARG A 26 6.04 2.66 1.74
C ARG A 26 4.73 3.28 1.27
N ARG A 27 4.77 4.46 0.63
CA ARG A 27 3.58 5.13 0.08
C ARG A 27 2.88 4.27 -0.98
N GLU A 28 3.63 3.60 -1.86
CA GLU A 28 3.07 2.69 -2.85
C GLU A 28 2.42 1.46 -2.20
N ARG A 29 3.04 0.88 -1.18
CA ARG A 29 2.45 -0.24 -0.43
C ARG A 29 1.14 0.17 0.23
N VAL A 30 1.10 1.34 0.87
CA VAL A 30 -0.12 1.88 1.47
C VAL A 30 -1.19 2.16 0.41
N ARG A 31 -0.82 2.72 -0.75
CA ARG A 31 -1.75 2.92 -1.87
C ARG A 31 -2.29 1.61 -2.45
N ARG A 32 -1.48 0.55 -2.51
CA ARG A 32 -1.90 -0.78 -2.99
C ARG A 32 -2.71 -1.56 -1.96
N GLN A 33 -2.65 -1.20 -0.67
CA GLN A 33 -3.44 -1.82 0.39
C GLN A 33 -4.94 -1.47 0.33
N GLY A 34 -5.35 -0.56 -0.56
CA GLY A 34 -6.76 -0.23 -0.83
C GLY A 34 -7.05 0.05 -2.31
N ALA A 35 -6.24 -0.50 -3.22
CA ALA A 35 -6.50 -0.37 -4.66
C ALA A 35 -7.07 -1.69 -5.16
N VAL A 36 -8.38 -1.70 -5.40
CA VAL A 36 -9.10 -2.82 -5.98
C VAL A 36 -8.45 -3.23 -7.31
N PRO A 37 -8.14 -4.53 -7.51
CA PRO A 37 -7.54 -5.00 -8.75
C PRO A 37 -8.44 -4.71 -9.96
N HIS A 38 -7.84 -4.54 -11.14
CA HIS A 38 -8.60 -4.32 -12.37
C HIS A 38 -9.55 -5.48 -12.68
N GLY A 39 -10.74 -5.15 -13.20
CA GLY A 39 -11.77 -6.14 -13.58
C GLY A 39 -12.75 -6.50 -12.46
N PHE A 40 -12.53 -6.02 -11.24
CA PHE A 40 -13.46 -6.19 -10.14
C PHE A 40 -14.51 -5.08 -10.12
N VAL A 41 -15.78 -5.48 -9.94
CA VAL A 41 -16.95 -4.61 -9.86
C VAL A 41 -17.43 -4.54 -8.41
N ARG A 42 -17.78 -3.33 -7.96
CA ARG A 42 -18.28 -3.11 -6.60
C ARG A 42 -19.62 -3.80 -6.42
N THR A 43 -19.78 -4.53 -5.33
CA THR A 43 -21.09 -5.07 -4.93
C THR A 43 -21.66 -4.29 -3.75
N ASP A 44 -22.96 -4.46 -3.52
CA ASP A 44 -23.65 -3.93 -2.33
C ASP A 44 -23.42 -4.78 -1.08
N GLU A 45 -22.70 -5.90 -1.21
CA GLU A 45 -22.37 -6.80 -0.10
C GLU A 45 -21.28 -6.18 0.79
N VAL A 46 -21.52 -6.24 2.10
CA VAL A 46 -20.58 -5.88 3.15
C VAL A 46 -20.43 -7.08 4.07
N ASN A 47 -19.21 -7.59 4.22
CA ASN A 47 -18.89 -8.62 5.18
C ASN A 47 -18.46 -7.96 6.50
N ILE A 48 -18.95 -8.47 7.63
CA ILE A 48 -18.59 -7.98 8.96
C ILE A 48 -18.05 -9.17 9.73
N ASP A 49 -16.77 -9.11 10.13
CA ASP A 49 -16.20 -10.16 10.98
C ASP A 49 -16.88 -10.12 12.36
N PRO A 50 -17.57 -11.20 12.79
CA PRO A 50 -18.28 -11.21 14.07
C PRO A 50 -17.37 -11.16 15.30
N THR A 51 -16.07 -11.46 15.13
CA THR A 51 -15.09 -11.50 16.21
C THR A 51 -14.40 -10.15 16.41
N THR A 52 -14.13 -9.44 15.32
CA THR A 52 -13.35 -8.18 15.33
C THR A 52 -14.18 -6.94 14.99
N GLY A 53 -15.36 -7.10 14.40
CA GLY A 53 -16.18 -5.99 13.90
C GLY A 53 -15.64 -5.33 12.63
N VAL A 54 -14.57 -5.85 12.04
CA VAL A 54 -13.98 -5.30 10.81
C VAL A 54 -14.97 -5.43 9.65
N ARG A 55 -15.25 -4.29 9.00
CA ARG A 55 -16.12 -4.21 7.83
C ARG A 55 -15.30 -4.34 6.56
N GLN A 56 -15.74 -5.19 5.65
CA GLN A 56 -15.09 -5.41 4.37
C GLN A 56 -16.09 -5.25 3.22
N ARG A 57 -15.74 -4.44 2.22
CA ARG A 57 -16.47 -4.34 0.97
C ARG A 57 -16.13 -5.53 0.09
N VAL A 58 -17.16 -6.20 -0.43
CA VAL A 58 -16.97 -7.28 -1.40
C VAL A 58 -16.94 -6.69 -2.81
N TRP A 59 -16.02 -7.18 -3.60
CA TRP A 59 -15.89 -6.90 -5.02
C TRP A 59 -15.95 -8.21 -5.80
N TYR A 60 -16.58 -8.20 -6.97
CA TYR A 60 -16.76 -9.39 -7.81
C TYR A 60 -16.16 -9.19 -9.20
N ASN A 61 -15.37 -10.16 -9.68
CA ASN A 61 -14.87 -10.16 -11.04
C ASN A 61 -15.79 -11.02 -11.94
N PRO A 62 -16.59 -10.43 -12.86
CA PRO A 62 -17.50 -11.19 -13.70
C PRO A 62 -16.80 -12.05 -14.77
N TYR A 63 -15.52 -11.78 -15.06
CA TYR A 63 -14.74 -12.52 -16.06
C TYR A 63 -14.11 -13.78 -15.48
N THR A 64 -13.71 -13.77 -14.20
CA THR A 64 -13.05 -14.91 -13.54
C THR A 64 -13.92 -15.61 -12.49
N GLY A 65 -14.98 -14.95 -11.99
CA GLY A 65 -15.79 -15.43 -10.89
C GLY A 65 -15.18 -15.19 -9.50
N GLU A 66 -14.03 -14.53 -9.41
CA GLU A 66 -13.31 -14.29 -8.16
C GLU A 66 -13.94 -13.18 -7.31
N ARG A 67 -13.69 -13.25 -5.99
CA ARG A 67 -14.10 -12.23 -5.01
C ARG A 67 -12.89 -11.59 -4.36
N TYR A 68 -12.93 -10.28 -4.19
CA TYR A 68 -11.93 -9.49 -3.48
C TYR A 68 -12.57 -8.76 -2.30
N TYR A 69 -11.91 -8.78 -1.15
CA TYR A 69 -12.38 -8.16 0.08
C TYR A 69 -11.49 -6.97 0.41
N GLU A 70 -12.08 -5.78 0.39
CA GLU A 70 -11.41 -4.54 0.74
C GLU A 70 -11.84 -4.12 2.13
N THR A 71 -10.89 -4.01 3.06
CA THR A 71 -11.18 -3.51 4.41
C THR A 71 -11.64 -2.05 4.33
N LEU A 72 -12.81 -1.77 4.89
CA LEU A 72 -13.33 -0.42 5.06
C LEU A 72 -12.76 0.10 6.38
N ASP A 73 -11.59 0.74 6.31
CA ASP A 73 -11.07 1.53 7.42
C ASP A 73 -12.02 2.73 7.63
N GLU A 74 -12.58 2.86 8.83
CA GLU A 74 -13.48 3.97 9.24
C GLU A 74 -12.69 5.10 9.90
#